data_AF-A0A3D3EZ90-F1
#
_entry.id   AF-A0A3D3EZ90-F1
#
_cell.length_a   1.000
_cell.length_b   1.000
_cell.length_c   1.000
_cell.angle_alpha   90.00
_cell.angle_beta   90.00
_cell.angle_gamma   90.00
#
_symmetry.space_group_name_H-M   'P 1'
#
loop_
_entity.id
_entity.type
_entity.pdbx_description
1 polymer ?
#
loop_
_entity_poly.entity_id
_entity_poly.type
_entity_poly.pdbx_seq_one_letter_code
_entity_poly.pdbx_strand_id
1 'polypeptide(L)' 'DCSRERFARALLLLGKNELMSMREGIAPLCNYCNKSYHFDAEDIDNLIEALDKQYEKQ' A
#
# COMPACT_ATOMS: atom_id res chain seq x y z
N ASP A 1 -3.36 -2.01 -17.23
CA ASP A 1 -3.10 -2.94 -16.12
C ASP A 1 -3.42 -2.38 -14.74
N CYS A 2 -4.41 -2.99 -14.10
CA CYS A 2 -4.69 -2.83 -12.69
C CYS A 2 -3.92 -3.93 -11.96
N SER A 3 -2.74 -3.62 -11.43
CA SER A 3 -1.86 -4.58 -10.76
C SER A 3 -1.69 -4.20 -9.29
N ARG A 4 -1.39 -5.19 -8.44
CA ARG A 4 -1.12 -4.99 -7.00
C ARG A 4 -0.08 -3.89 -6.76
N GLU A 5 0.99 -3.87 -7.56
CA GLU A 5 2.06 -2.85 -7.49
C GLU A 5 1.55 -1.41 -7.65
N ARG A 6 0.50 -1.22 -8.47
CA ARG A 6 -0.06 0.10 -8.72
C ARG A 6 -0.83 0.62 -7.51
N PHE A 7 -1.53 -0.27 -6.81
CA PHE A 7 -2.16 0.03 -5.53
C PHE A 7 -1.11 0.24 -4.43
N ALA A 8 -0.08 -0.61 -4.37
CA ALA A 8 1.03 -0.43 -3.43
C ALA A 8 1.67 0.96 -3.59
N ARG A 9 1.97 1.41 -4.82
CA ARG A 9 2.47 2.76 -5.08
C ARG A 9 1.50 3.85 -4.67
N ALA A 10 0.19 3.67 -4.90
CA ALA A 10 -0.81 4.63 -4.44
C ALA A 10 -0.83 4.74 -2.90
N LEU A 11 -0.73 3.62 -2.19
CA LEU A 11 -0.64 3.59 -0.72
C LEU A 11 0.65 4.26 -0.22
N LEU A 12 1.77 4.05 -0.91
CA LEU A 12 3.02 4.73 -0.62
C LEU A 12 2.89 6.27 -0.79
N LEU A 13 2.10 6.74 -1.76
CA LEU A 13 1.86 8.18 -1.96
C LEU A 13 1.00 8.83 -0.86
N LEU A 14 0.12 8.07 -0.20
CA LEU A 14 -0.63 8.54 0.97
C LEU A 14 0.30 8.82 2.15
N GLY A 15 1.36 8.01 2.27
CA GLY A 15 2.42 8.19 3.26
C GLY A 15 2.26 7.31 4.50
N LYS A 16 3.28 7.36 5.37
CA LYS A 16 3.43 6.46 6.53
C LYS A 16 2.26 6.52 7.51
N ASN A 17 1.70 7.70 7.73
CA ASN A 17 0.60 7.88 8.69
C ASN A 17 -0.67 7.16 8.23
N GLU A 18 -1.02 7.24 6.94
CA GLU A 18 -2.19 6.54 6.40
C GLU A 18 -1.97 5.03 6.37
N LEU A 19 -0.77 4.58 5.98
CA LEU A 19 -0.39 3.18 6.07
C LEU A 19 -0.48 2.64 7.51
N MET A 20 -0.04 3.39 8.52
CA MET A 20 -0.15 2.96 9.92
C MET A 20 -1.60 2.79 10.39
N SER A 21 -2.50 3.69 9.98
CA SER A 21 -3.94 3.52 10.25
C SER A 21 -4.54 2.30 9.55
N MET A 22 -3.89 1.81 8.51
CA MET A 22 -4.28 0.65 7.71
C MET A 22 -3.59 -0.65 8.14
N ARG A 23 -2.84 -0.64 9.25
CA ARG A 23 -2.07 -1.80 9.75
C ARG A 23 -2.94 -3.00 10.13
N GLU A 24 -4.23 -2.79 10.34
CA GLU A 24 -5.21 -3.86 10.56
C GLU A 24 -5.47 -4.74 9.32
N GLY A 25 -4.96 -4.32 8.15
CA GLY A 25 -5.13 -5.00 6.87
C GLY A 25 -6.17 -4.29 6.01
N ILE A 26 -5.93 -4.24 4.70
CA ILE A 26 -6.81 -3.55 3.75
C ILE A 26 -7.08 -4.39 2.51
N ALA A 27 -8.27 -4.22 1.95
CA ALA A 27 -8.69 -4.91 0.73
C ALA A 27 -9.18 -3.91 -0.33
N PRO A 28 -8.30 -3.08 -0.93
CA PRO A 28 -8.70 -2.21 -2.03
C PRO A 28 -9.32 -3.01 -3.18
N LEU A 29 -10.56 -2.66 -3.50
CA LEU A 29 -11.29 -3.16 -4.65
C LEU A 29 -11.01 -2.27 -5.86
N CYS A 30 -10.58 -2.87 -6.96
CA CYS A 30 -10.43 -2.15 -8.22
C CYS A 30 -11.78 -2.03 -8.93
N ASN A 31 -12.37 -0.84 -8.98
CA ASN A 31 -13.66 -0.61 -9.65
C ASN A 31 -13.61 -0.83 -11.17
N TYR A 32 -12.43 -0.88 -11.78
CA TYR A 32 -12.26 -1.13 -13.21
C TYR A 32 -12.19 -2.62 -13.54
N CYS A 33 -11.42 -3.40 -12.77
CA CYS A 33 -11.19 -4.83 -13.03
C CYS A 33 -11.99 -5.76 -12.10
N ASN A 34 -12.71 -5.22 -11.12
CA ASN A 34 -13.41 -5.97 -10.07
C ASN A 34 -12.51 -6.97 -9.31
N LYS A 35 -11.21 -6.64 -9.19
CA LYS A 35 -10.25 -7.43 -8.41
C LYS A 35 -10.03 -6.78 -7.06
N SER A 36 -10.13 -7.58 -6.01
CA SER A 36 -9.76 -7.18 -4.65
C SER A 36 -8.31 -7.55 -4.39
N TYR A 37 -7.51 -6.60 -3.91
CA TYR A 37 -6.15 -6.86 -3.48
C TYR A 37 -6.10 -6.83 -1.96
N HIS A 38 -5.91 -7.99 -1.34
CA HIS A 38 -5.72 -8.04 0.11
C HIS A 38 -4.24 -7.75 0.42
N PHE A 39 -4.04 -6.82 1.34
CA PHE A 39 -2.77 -6.48 1.98
C PHE A 39 -2.95 -6.74 3.47
N ASP A 40 -2.22 -7.71 3.99
CA ASP A 40 -2.22 -8.01 5.41
C ASP A 40 -1.41 -6.96 6.20
N ALA A 41 -1.48 -7.00 7.53
CA ALA A 41 -0.62 -6.22 8.40
C ALA A 41 0.86 -6.32 8.01
N GLU A 42 1.33 -7.52 7.64
CA GLU A 42 2.72 -7.74 7.22
C GLU A 42 3.05 -7.03 5.89
N ASP A 43 2.14 -7.04 4.92
CA ASP A 43 2.31 -6.28 3.66
C ASP A 43 2.39 -4.78 3.94
N ILE A 44 1.56 -4.26 4.84
CA ILE A 44 1.54 -2.84 5.22
C ILE A 44 2.84 -2.45 5.93
N ASP A 45 3.33 -3.27 6.86
CA ASP A 45 4.61 -3.03 7.54
C ASP A 45 5.77 -2.98 6.53
N ASN A 46 5.81 -3.92 5.59
CA ASN A 46 6.78 -3.93 4.49
C ASN A 46 6.69 -2.66 3.62
N LEU A 47 5.48 -2.19 3.31
CA LEU A 47 5.28 -0.95 2.56
C LEU A 47 5.80 0.26 3.33
N ILE A 48 5.57 0.33 4.65
CA ILE A 48 6.08 1.40 5.51
C ILE A 48 7.61 1.40 5.52
N GLU A 49 8.25 0.24 5.67
CA GLU A 49 9.72 0.13 5.61
C GLU A 49 10.28 0.55 4.24
N ALA A 50 9.62 0.12 3.16
CA ALA A 50 10.01 0.50 1.80
C ALA A 50 9.82 2.00 1.55
N LEU A 51 8.82 2.61 2.19
CA LEU A 51 8.55 4.04 2.13
C LEU A 51 9.65 4.84 2.84
N ASP A 52 10.01 4.42 4.07
CA ASP A 52 11.06 5.05 4.88
C ASP A 52 12.38 5.13 4.09
N LYS A 53 12.77 4.01 3.47
CA LYS A 53 13.96 3.90 2.61
C LYS A 53 13.88 4.75 1.33
N GLN A 54 12.68 5.04 0.82
CA GLN A 54 12.50 5.88 -0.37
C GLN A 54 12.62 7.37 -0.05
N TYR A 55 12.15 7.82 1.11
CA TYR A 55 12.26 9.22 1.53
C TYR A 55 13.68 9.61 1.94
N GLU A 56 14.49 8.69 2.48
CA GLU A 56 15.91 8.97 2.80
C GLU A 56 16.79 9.26 1.57
N LYS A 57 16.30 8.97 0.35
CA LYS A 57 17.01 9.22 -0.91
C LYS A 57 16.58 10.50 -1.63
N GLN A 58 15.68 11.29 -1.05
CA GLN A 58 15.17 12.53 -1.65
C GLN A 58 15.86 13.76 -1.06
#